data_AF-A0A1G2VTM1-F1
#
_entry.id   AF-A0A1G2VTM1-F1
#
_cell.length_a   1.000
_cell.length_b   1.000
_cell.length_c   1.000
_cell.angle_alpha   90.00
_cell.angle_beta   90.00
_cell.angle_gamma   90.00
#
_symmetry.space_group_name_H-M   'P 1'
#
loop_
_entity.id
_entity.type
_entity.pdbx_description
1 polymer ?
#
loop_
_entity_poly.entity_id
_entity_poly.type
_entity_poly.pdbx_seq_one_letter_code
_entity_poly.pdbx_strand_id
1 'polypeptide(L)'
;MKKIVLLISLVLVWAGQVWAVPVLQVGVPDGDGGYVDYTTSGDDSNTAFTSGNTFSVAGLYANGVVNLGGQYGSGSDWTNFGLPSYFAGKRAVLIATVSEGVSGTLQVKVGNTGSFLDPFYKALVDENDYFVDNHFPLNKEKIYDFFYFDIGDFAQLGTVPNFAAPTDVGSSGEVKILTLNITGFDWVHFDVMALETYSNDTKKVGNPGSHDVTWKYDGTVVSTGDPVPEPGTIILVGVGLVGVAVYRRRQGK
;
A
#
# COMPACT_ATOMS: atom_id res chain seq x y z
N MET A 1 -33.12 -9.39 -36.92
CA MET A 1 -32.88 -10.14 -35.67
C MET A 1 -31.40 -10.33 -35.35
N LYS A 2 -30.57 -10.91 -36.23
CA LYS A 2 -29.12 -11.15 -35.96
C LYS A 2 -28.29 -9.91 -35.57
N LYS A 3 -28.64 -8.72 -36.10
CA LYS A 3 -27.94 -7.45 -35.79
C LYS A 3 -28.29 -6.85 -34.41
N ILE A 4 -29.47 -7.13 -33.87
CA ILE A 4 -29.91 -6.63 -32.54
C ILE A 4 -29.27 -7.48 -31.44
N VAL A 5 -29.15 -8.79 -31.66
CA VAL A 5 -28.45 -9.70 -30.72
C VAL A 5 -26.97 -9.30 -30.60
N LEU A 6 -26.28 -9.02 -31.72
CA LEU A 6 -24.88 -8.59 -31.71
C LEU A 6 -24.67 -7.24 -30.98
N LEU A 7 -25.61 -6.31 -31.12
CA LEU A 7 -25.57 -5.01 -30.44
C LEU A 7 -25.76 -5.16 -28.92
N ILE A 8 -26.68 -6.05 -28.49
CA ILE A 8 -26.91 -6.36 -27.07
C ILE A 8 -25.71 -7.10 -26.48
N SER A 9 -25.07 -8.00 -27.23
CA SER A 9 -23.82 -8.66 -26.80
C SER A 9 -22.67 -7.67 -26.63
N LEU A 10 -22.53 -6.69 -27.53
CA LEU A 10 -21.47 -5.68 -27.45
C LEU A 10 -21.67 -4.73 -26.25
N VAL A 11 -22.94 -4.42 -25.91
CA VAL A 11 -23.30 -3.60 -24.74
C VAL A 11 -23.16 -4.39 -23.42
N LEU A 12 -23.41 -5.71 -23.42
CA LEU A 12 -23.21 -6.57 -22.25
C LEU A 12 -21.74 -6.90 -21.96
N VAL A 13 -20.86 -6.87 -22.97
CA VAL A 13 -19.40 -7.00 -22.77
C VAL A 13 -18.77 -5.69 -22.29
N TRP A 14 -19.49 -4.57 -22.42
CA TRP A 14 -19.19 -3.27 -21.80
C TRP A 14 -19.80 -3.10 -20.41
N ALA A 15 -20.33 -4.18 -19.80
CA ALA A 15 -20.53 -4.20 -18.36
C ALA A 15 -19.15 -4.09 -17.73
N GLY A 16 -18.79 -2.86 -17.32
CA GLY A 16 -17.50 -2.53 -16.76
C GLY A 16 -17.13 -3.56 -15.70
N GLN A 17 -15.90 -4.05 -15.78
CA GLN A 17 -15.30 -4.70 -14.64
C GLN A 17 -15.20 -3.63 -13.56
N VAL A 18 -16.20 -3.55 -12.68
CA VAL A 18 -16.07 -2.84 -11.43
C VAL A 18 -15.11 -3.70 -10.64
N TRP A 19 -13.83 -3.32 -10.68
CA TRP A 19 -12.81 -3.96 -9.89
C TRP A 19 -13.24 -3.80 -8.43
N ALA A 20 -13.40 -4.91 -7.73
CA ALA A 20 -13.75 -4.86 -6.32
C ALA A 20 -12.62 -4.10 -5.61
N VAL A 21 -12.97 -3.04 -4.88
CA VAL A 21 -12.02 -2.27 -4.10
C VAL A 21 -11.34 -3.23 -3.10
N PRO A 22 -9.99 -3.29 -3.04
CA PRO A 22 -9.30 -4.25 -2.18
C PRO A 22 -9.66 -4.04 -0.71
N VAL A 23 -9.75 -5.14 0.05
CA VAL A 23 -10.06 -5.12 1.50
C VAL A 23 -9.04 -4.32 2.29
N LEU A 24 -7.76 -4.44 1.94
CA LEU A 24 -6.68 -3.66 2.51
C LEU A 24 -5.96 -2.91 1.39
N GLN A 25 -5.57 -1.67 1.66
CA GLN A 25 -4.86 -0.81 0.71
C GLN A 25 -3.84 0.05 1.44
N VAL A 26 -2.72 0.34 0.78
CA VAL A 26 -1.73 1.31 1.25
C VAL A 26 -1.53 2.34 0.16
N GLY A 27 -1.51 3.62 0.50
CA GLY A 27 -1.41 4.69 -0.49
C GLY A 27 -0.83 5.98 0.08
N VAL A 28 -0.28 6.82 -0.78
CA VAL A 28 0.31 8.10 -0.41
C VAL A 28 -0.66 9.21 -0.82
N PRO A 29 -1.19 10.03 0.12
CA PRO A 29 -2.02 11.17 -0.23
C PRO A 29 -1.28 12.14 -1.16
N ASP A 30 -1.94 12.61 -2.21
CA ASP A 30 -1.36 13.57 -3.17
C ASP A 30 -1.43 15.04 -2.72
N GLY A 31 -2.21 15.32 -1.68
CA GLY A 31 -2.45 16.67 -1.14
C GLY A 31 -3.72 17.36 -1.68
N ASP A 32 -4.33 16.83 -2.74
CA ASP A 32 -5.50 17.38 -3.43
C ASP A 32 -6.77 16.51 -3.24
N GLY A 33 -6.73 15.59 -2.27
CA GLY A 33 -7.83 14.69 -1.92
C GLY A 33 -7.80 13.36 -2.67
N GLY A 34 -6.76 13.10 -3.45
CA GLY A 34 -6.48 11.82 -4.09
C GLY A 34 -5.28 11.10 -3.49
N TYR A 35 -4.73 10.19 -4.29
CA TYR A 35 -3.57 9.36 -3.94
C TYR A 35 -2.59 9.35 -5.11
N VAL A 36 -1.30 9.27 -4.80
CA VAL A 36 -0.24 9.11 -5.80
C VAL A 36 -0.48 7.83 -6.58
N ASP A 37 -0.37 7.93 -7.91
CA ASP A 37 -0.51 6.79 -8.82
C ASP A 37 0.48 5.67 -8.48
N TYR A 38 -0.02 4.43 -8.53
CA TYR A 38 0.81 3.25 -8.48
C TYR A 38 1.61 3.12 -9.77
N THR A 39 2.94 3.07 -9.67
CA THR A 39 3.85 2.98 -10.82
C THR A 39 4.80 1.81 -10.68
N THR A 40 5.68 1.59 -11.66
CA THR A 40 6.69 0.53 -11.62
C THR A 40 8.09 1.14 -11.63
N SER A 41 8.93 0.74 -10.68
CA SER A 41 10.33 1.17 -10.56
C SER A 41 11.23 -0.02 -10.27
N GLY A 42 11.96 -0.47 -11.29
CA GLY A 42 12.78 -1.68 -11.19
C GLY A 42 11.89 -2.93 -11.09
N ASP A 43 12.14 -3.76 -10.07
CA ASP A 43 11.36 -4.98 -9.79
C ASP A 43 10.07 -4.70 -9.00
N ASP A 44 9.92 -3.47 -8.48
CA ASP A 44 8.78 -3.02 -7.66
C ASP A 44 7.69 -2.48 -8.58
N SER A 45 6.50 -3.09 -8.55
CA SER A 45 5.46 -2.88 -9.56
C SER A 45 4.11 -2.58 -8.93
N ASN A 46 3.45 -1.57 -9.50
CA ASN A 46 2.19 -1.03 -9.00
C ASN A 46 2.33 -0.55 -7.54
N THR A 47 3.39 0.21 -7.29
CA THR A 47 3.73 0.74 -5.98
C THR A 47 3.61 2.25 -6.00
N ALA A 48 3.08 2.83 -4.93
CA ALA A 48 3.13 4.27 -4.75
C ALA A 48 4.48 4.64 -4.11
N PHE A 49 5.24 5.52 -4.76
CA PHE A 49 6.55 5.96 -4.27
C PHE A 49 6.45 7.31 -3.56
N THR A 50 7.16 7.46 -2.45
CA THR A 50 7.22 8.72 -1.71
C THR A 50 8.56 8.90 -1.02
N SER A 51 8.93 10.15 -0.74
CA SER A 51 9.98 10.50 0.23
C SER A 51 9.41 11.18 1.48
N GLY A 52 8.11 11.46 1.48
CA GLY A 52 7.39 12.07 2.59
C GLY A 52 7.31 11.14 3.81
N ASN A 53 7.01 11.72 4.96
CA ASN A 53 6.92 10.99 6.22
C ASN A 53 5.49 10.54 6.56
N THR A 54 4.56 10.60 5.62
CA THR A 54 3.17 10.18 5.85
C THR A 54 2.62 9.36 4.71
N PHE A 55 1.85 8.33 5.04
CA PHE A 55 1.03 7.58 4.10
C PHE A 55 -0.24 7.11 4.79
N SER A 56 -1.16 6.55 4.01
CA SER A 56 -2.45 6.04 4.48
C SER A 56 -2.52 4.53 4.34
N VAL A 57 -3.10 3.88 5.34
CA VAL A 57 -3.50 2.48 5.29
C VAL A 57 -5.01 2.42 5.46
N ALA A 58 -5.69 1.72 4.57
CA ALA A 58 -7.14 1.58 4.65
C ALA A 58 -7.56 0.12 4.81
N GLY A 59 -8.64 -0.05 5.56
CA GLY A 59 -9.33 -1.32 5.73
C GLY A 59 -10.81 -1.18 5.42
N LEU A 60 -11.29 -1.99 4.48
CA LEU A 60 -12.65 -1.98 3.96
C LEU A 60 -13.35 -3.24 4.42
N TYR A 61 -14.58 -3.08 4.91
CA TYR A 61 -15.40 -4.20 5.34
C TYR A 61 -16.16 -4.75 4.15
N ALA A 62 -15.78 -5.95 3.70
CA ALA A 62 -16.60 -6.72 2.79
C ALA A 62 -17.95 -7.08 3.44
N ASN A 63 -18.93 -7.45 2.62
CA ASN A 63 -20.26 -7.82 3.13
C ASN A 63 -20.16 -9.01 4.11
N GLY A 64 -20.74 -8.86 5.30
CA GLY A 64 -20.75 -9.88 6.35
C GLY A 64 -19.51 -9.91 7.25
N VAL A 65 -18.52 -9.06 7.01
CA VAL A 65 -17.36 -8.92 7.90
C VAL A 65 -17.78 -8.23 9.19
N VAL A 66 -17.42 -8.83 10.33
CA VAL A 66 -17.72 -8.31 11.68
C VAL A 66 -16.49 -7.72 12.36
N ASN A 67 -15.28 -8.06 11.91
CA ASN A 67 -14.03 -7.49 12.39
C ASN A 67 -12.94 -7.54 11.30
N LEU A 68 -12.13 -6.49 11.21
CA LEU A 68 -10.96 -6.43 10.34
C LEU A 68 -9.75 -5.94 11.15
N GLY A 69 -8.83 -6.85 11.46
CA GLY A 69 -7.64 -6.55 12.26
C GLY A 69 -7.04 -7.78 12.91
N GLY A 70 -7.25 -7.95 14.22
CA GLY A 70 -6.78 -9.13 14.98
C GLY A 70 -7.91 -10.05 15.43
N GLN A 71 -7.68 -10.71 16.57
CA GLN A 71 -8.65 -11.60 17.20
C GLN A 71 -9.96 -10.86 17.55
N TYR A 72 -11.09 -11.41 17.10
CA TYR A 72 -12.42 -10.89 17.46
C TYR A 72 -13.04 -11.70 18.62
N GLY A 73 -13.29 -11.05 19.76
CA GLY A 73 -13.82 -11.71 20.94
C GLY A 73 -12.90 -12.85 21.41
N SER A 74 -13.43 -14.06 21.50
CA SER A 74 -12.64 -15.28 21.78
C SER A 74 -12.38 -16.13 20.53
N GLY A 75 -12.44 -15.52 19.34
CA GLY A 75 -12.26 -16.17 18.04
C GLY A 75 -10.81 -16.50 17.71
N SER A 76 -10.52 -16.75 16.43
CA SER A 76 -9.17 -17.06 15.95
C SER A 76 -8.24 -15.84 16.06
N ASP A 77 -7.01 -16.10 16.48
CA ASP A 77 -5.89 -15.16 16.53
C ASP A 77 -4.83 -15.55 15.48
N TRP A 78 -3.83 -14.70 15.25
CA TRP A 78 -2.75 -14.93 14.29
C TRP A 78 -2.04 -16.28 14.49
N THR A 79 -1.88 -16.70 15.75
CA THR A 79 -1.25 -17.99 16.09
C THR A 79 -2.05 -19.19 15.60
N ASN A 80 -3.38 -19.06 15.42
CA ASN A 80 -4.20 -20.11 14.83
C ASN A 80 -3.93 -20.30 13.33
N PHE A 81 -3.26 -19.33 12.69
CA PHE A 81 -2.86 -19.38 11.27
C PHE A 81 -1.36 -19.69 11.09
N GLY A 82 -0.71 -20.25 12.12
CA GLY A 82 0.69 -20.69 12.06
C GLY A 82 1.72 -19.58 12.26
N LEU A 83 1.29 -18.35 12.58
CA LEU A 83 2.23 -17.29 12.93
C LEU A 83 2.78 -17.50 14.36
N PRO A 84 4.03 -17.09 14.65
CA PRO A 84 4.62 -17.29 15.96
C PRO A 84 3.96 -16.50 17.09
N SER A 85 4.25 -16.87 18.34
CA SER A 85 3.59 -16.34 19.54
C SER A 85 3.70 -14.82 19.75
N TYR A 86 4.68 -14.14 19.16
CA TYR A 86 4.77 -12.68 19.24
C TYR A 86 3.71 -11.95 18.42
N PHE A 87 3.01 -12.64 17.51
CA PHE A 87 1.79 -12.15 16.86
C PHE A 87 0.54 -12.32 17.72
N ALA A 88 0.61 -13.02 18.86
CA ALA A 88 -0.56 -13.24 19.69
C ALA A 88 -1.15 -11.91 20.19
N GLY A 89 -2.46 -11.74 20.01
CA GLY A 89 -3.21 -10.54 20.38
C GLY A 89 -2.86 -9.29 19.57
N LYS A 90 -2.08 -9.41 18.49
CA LYS A 90 -1.82 -8.29 17.58
C LYS A 90 -3.04 -8.05 16.69
N ARG A 91 -3.26 -6.79 16.34
CA ARG A 91 -4.40 -6.36 15.50
C ARG A 91 -4.00 -6.36 14.02
N ALA A 92 -4.47 -5.40 13.21
CA ALA A 92 -3.91 -5.23 11.88
C ALA A 92 -2.40 -4.95 11.99
N VAL A 93 -1.62 -5.59 11.12
CA VAL A 93 -0.17 -5.54 11.15
C VAL A 93 0.33 -4.82 9.90
N LEU A 94 1.07 -3.73 10.10
CA LEU A 94 1.90 -3.14 9.05
C LEU A 94 3.23 -3.87 9.03
N ILE A 95 3.68 -4.24 7.84
CA ILE A 95 4.97 -4.86 7.57
C ILE A 95 5.80 -3.83 6.84
N ALA A 96 7.05 -3.67 7.29
CA ALA A 96 8.03 -2.87 6.59
C ALA A 96 9.23 -3.72 6.22
N THR A 97 9.56 -3.73 4.93
CA THR A 97 10.65 -4.50 4.34
C THR A 97 11.78 -3.55 4.00
N VAL A 98 13.00 -3.90 4.40
CA VAL A 98 14.23 -3.15 4.12
C VAL A 98 15.33 -4.07 3.64
N SER A 99 16.40 -3.50 3.09
CA SER A 99 17.61 -4.25 2.75
C SER A 99 18.21 -4.95 3.98
N GLU A 100 18.62 -6.21 3.80
CA GLU A 100 19.29 -7.01 4.84
C GLU A 100 20.51 -6.31 5.42
N GLY A 101 20.67 -6.41 6.75
CA GLY A 101 21.88 -6.03 7.46
C GLY A 101 22.06 -4.51 7.58
N VAL A 102 21.08 -3.74 7.13
CA VAL A 102 21.08 -2.28 7.26
C VAL A 102 20.62 -1.90 8.66
N SER A 103 21.47 -1.14 9.36
CA SER A 103 21.14 -0.61 10.68
C SER A 103 20.40 0.72 10.55
N GLY A 104 19.19 0.79 11.10
CA GLY A 104 18.38 1.99 11.11
C GLY A 104 17.34 1.99 12.22
N THR A 105 16.63 3.11 12.31
CA THR A 105 15.45 3.26 13.16
C THR A 105 14.24 3.43 12.25
N LEU A 106 13.21 2.64 12.48
CA LEU A 106 11.91 2.76 11.84
C LEU A 106 10.85 2.72 12.94
N GLN A 107 10.11 3.80 13.07
CA GLN A 107 8.96 3.90 13.97
C GLN A 107 7.75 4.46 13.23
N VAL A 108 6.56 4.06 13.66
CA VAL A 108 5.30 4.45 13.04
C VAL A 108 4.38 5.06 14.09
N LYS A 109 3.73 6.17 13.78
CA LYS A 109 2.65 6.74 14.61
C LYS A 109 1.34 6.63 13.85
N VAL A 110 0.33 6.03 14.47
CA VAL A 110 -1.03 5.93 13.90
C VAL A 110 -1.85 7.14 14.33
N GLY A 111 -2.35 7.89 13.36
CA GLY A 111 -3.10 9.14 13.56
C GLY A 111 -2.23 10.31 14.02
N ASN A 112 -2.90 11.41 14.37
CA ASN A 112 -2.23 12.67 14.73
C ASN A 112 -1.88 12.78 16.22
N THR A 113 -2.55 11.98 17.07
CA THR A 113 -2.44 12.04 18.52
C THR A 113 -1.97 10.68 19.04
N GLY A 114 -0.65 10.51 19.18
CA GLY A 114 -0.07 9.25 19.61
C GLY A 114 1.44 9.34 19.78
N SER A 115 2.01 8.35 20.46
CA SER A 115 3.46 8.15 20.47
C SER A 115 3.86 7.33 19.25
N PHE A 116 5.11 7.49 18.82
CA PHE A 116 5.70 6.57 17.85
C PHE A 116 5.77 5.17 18.44
N LEU A 117 5.38 4.18 17.64
CA LEU A 117 5.41 2.77 17.94
C LEU A 117 6.72 2.20 17.42
N ASP A 118 7.41 1.46 18.28
CA ASP A 118 8.46 0.54 17.85
C ASP A 118 7.82 -0.72 17.24
N PRO A 119 8.52 -1.41 16.33
CA PRO A 119 8.05 -2.69 15.83
C PRO A 119 7.94 -3.68 16.99
N PHE A 120 6.84 -4.42 17.06
CA PHE A 120 6.69 -5.48 18.07
C PHE A 120 7.55 -6.70 17.74
N TYR A 121 7.95 -6.85 16.48
CA TYR A 121 8.84 -7.90 16.01
C TYR A 121 9.73 -7.39 14.89
N LYS A 122 10.97 -7.87 14.88
CA LYS A 122 11.94 -7.66 13.80
C LYS A 122 12.43 -9.04 13.37
N ALA A 123 12.15 -9.41 12.13
CA ALA A 123 12.70 -10.61 11.53
C ALA A 123 13.96 -10.22 10.78
N LEU A 124 15.11 -10.70 11.26
CA LEU A 124 16.42 -10.37 10.69
C LEU A 124 17.01 -11.67 10.11
N VAL A 125 17.40 -11.67 8.83
CA VAL A 125 18.10 -12.78 8.12
C VAL A 125 17.41 -14.17 8.20
N ASP A 126 17.10 -14.78 7.05
CA ASP A 126 16.61 -16.17 6.92
C ASP A 126 15.32 -16.54 7.69
N GLU A 127 14.59 -15.56 8.20
CA GLU A 127 13.28 -15.78 8.79
C GLU A 127 12.17 -15.68 7.74
N ASN A 128 11.13 -16.51 7.91
CA ASN A 128 10.00 -16.55 7.00
C ASN A 128 9.33 -15.17 6.94
N ASP A 129 9.09 -14.67 5.73
CA ASP A 129 8.08 -13.65 5.52
C ASP A 129 6.72 -14.21 6.01
N TYR A 130 6.12 -13.52 6.97
CA TYR A 130 4.80 -13.86 7.53
C TYR A 130 3.64 -13.25 6.77
N PHE A 131 3.90 -12.51 5.68
CA PHE A 131 2.87 -11.95 4.84
C PHE A 131 2.06 -13.03 4.14
N VAL A 132 0.86 -12.64 3.74
CA VAL A 132 -0.18 -13.55 3.27
C VAL A 132 -0.05 -13.85 1.78
N ASP A 133 0.55 -12.94 1.02
CA ASP A 133 0.65 -12.98 -0.44
C ASP A 133 2.11 -12.92 -0.89
N ASN A 134 2.38 -13.42 -2.10
CA ASN A 134 3.72 -13.42 -2.68
C ASN A 134 3.85 -12.32 -3.75
N HIS A 135 4.67 -11.30 -3.50
CA HIS A 135 5.01 -10.26 -4.47
C HIS A 135 6.33 -9.56 -4.11
N PHE A 136 6.97 -8.87 -5.05
CA PHE A 136 8.20 -8.13 -4.77
C PHE A 136 7.94 -6.94 -3.83
N PRO A 137 8.83 -6.63 -2.87
CA PRO A 137 10.12 -7.26 -2.57
C PRO A 137 10.03 -8.55 -1.76
N LEU A 138 8.85 -8.89 -1.22
CA LEU A 138 8.64 -10.10 -0.44
C LEU A 138 9.00 -11.39 -1.23
N ASN A 139 9.50 -12.41 -0.52
CA ASN A 139 9.67 -13.78 -1.04
C ASN A 139 10.54 -13.97 -2.31
N LYS A 140 11.52 -13.10 -2.60
CA LYS A 140 12.55 -13.36 -3.63
C LYS A 140 13.84 -13.94 -3.04
N GLU A 141 14.71 -14.47 -3.91
CA GLU A 141 16.09 -14.93 -3.64
C GLU A 141 17.02 -13.85 -3.01
N LYS A 142 16.49 -12.67 -2.68
CA LYS A 142 17.17 -11.60 -1.97
C LYS A 142 16.78 -11.68 -0.50
N ILE A 143 17.77 -11.58 0.39
CA ILE A 143 17.54 -11.53 1.82
C ILE A 143 17.11 -10.10 2.17
N TYR A 144 16.07 -9.98 2.99
CA TYR A 144 15.52 -8.71 3.50
C TYR A 144 15.31 -8.83 5.00
N ASP A 145 15.26 -7.68 5.67
CA ASP A 145 14.85 -7.60 7.07
C ASP A 145 13.41 -7.04 7.14
N PHE A 146 12.60 -7.60 8.04
CA PHE A 146 11.19 -7.24 8.19
C PHE A 146 10.89 -6.66 9.57
N PHE A 147 10.08 -5.61 9.60
CA PHE A 147 9.66 -4.91 10.80
C PHE A 147 8.13 -4.95 10.88
N TYR A 148 7.59 -5.44 11.99
CA TYR A 148 6.15 -5.63 12.15
C TYR A 148 5.59 -4.67 13.21
N PHE A 149 4.55 -3.92 12.86
CA PHE A 149 3.90 -2.93 13.71
C PHE A 149 2.42 -3.27 13.90
N ASP A 150 1.92 -3.17 15.14
CA ASP A 150 0.48 -3.25 15.42
C ASP A 150 -0.13 -1.87 15.19
N ILE A 151 -0.93 -1.73 14.13
CA ILE A 151 -1.58 -0.46 13.77
C ILE A 151 -3.04 -0.39 14.24
N GLY A 152 -3.49 -1.40 15.00
CA GLY A 152 -4.85 -1.51 15.50
C GLY A 152 -5.88 -2.01 14.50
N ASP A 153 -7.04 -2.45 15.00
CA ASP A 153 -8.17 -2.88 14.17
C ASP A 153 -8.74 -1.71 13.38
N PHE A 154 -9.30 -2.00 12.21
CA PHE A 154 -10.05 -1.01 11.43
C PHE A 154 -11.48 -0.93 11.92
N ALA A 155 -12.04 0.27 11.95
CA ALA A 155 -13.46 0.52 12.23
C ALA A 155 -14.27 0.81 10.95
N GLN A 156 -15.59 0.76 11.05
CA GLN A 156 -16.51 1.22 10.00
C GLN A 156 -16.88 2.69 10.25
N LEU A 157 -15.98 3.61 9.90
CA LEU A 157 -16.14 5.05 10.20
C LEU A 157 -16.72 5.85 9.04
N GLY A 158 -16.59 5.35 7.80
CA GLY A 158 -17.10 6.03 6.62
C GLY A 158 -16.75 5.30 5.34
N THR A 159 -16.92 5.99 4.22
CA THR A 159 -16.56 5.46 2.91
C THR A 159 -15.06 5.59 2.67
N VAL A 160 -14.41 4.47 2.35
CA VAL A 160 -13.01 4.40 1.95
C VAL A 160 -12.94 4.36 0.42
N PRO A 161 -12.23 5.32 -0.23
CA PRO A 161 -12.06 5.29 -1.68
C PRO A 161 -11.13 4.16 -2.13
N ASN A 162 -11.18 3.80 -3.41
CA ASN A 162 -10.14 3.00 -4.03
C ASN A 162 -8.90 3.89 -4.23
N PHE A 163 -7.78 3.58 -3.61
CA PHE A 163 -6.56 4.38 -3.73
C PHE A 163 -5.99 4.38 -5.15
N ALA A 164 -6.24 3.32 -5.94
CA ALA A 164 -5.80 3.23 -7.34
C ALA A 164 -6.76 3.94 -8.32
N ALA A 165 -7.99 4.17 -7.90
CA ALA A 165 -9.01 4.84 -8.69
C ALA A 165 -9.98 5.58 -7.77
N PRO A 166 -9.60 6.76 -7.22
CA PRO A 166 -10.36 7.44 -6.17
C PRO A 166 -11.80 7.84 -6.56
N THR A 167 -12.10 7.80 -7.86
CA THR A 167 -13.44 8.02 -8.42
C THR A 167 -14.38 6.82 -8.30
N ASP A 168 -13.87 5.64 -7.95
CA ASP A 168 -14.68 4.44 -7.73
C ASP A 168 -15.57 4.59 -6.49
N VAL A 169 -16.71 3.89 -6.48
CA VAL A 169 -17.59 3.84 -5.32
C VAL A 169 -16.88 3.09 -4.20
N GLY A 170 -16.42 3.84 -3.20
CA GLY A 170 -15.82 3.27 -2.00
C GLY A 170 -16.77 2.39 -1.19
N SER A 171 -16.24 1.64 -0.24
CA SER A 171 -17.01 0.82 0.71
C SER A 171 -16.81 1.28 2.15
N SER A 172 -17.66 0.80 3.07
CA SER A 172 -17.55 1.14 4.50
C SER A 172 -16.23 0.65 5.10
N GLY A 173 -15.54 1.49 5.86
CA GLY A 173 -14.26 1.17 6.46
C GLY A 173 -13.62 2.36 7.17
N GLU A 174 -12.29 2.30 7.32
CA GLU A 174 -11.48 3.34 7.94
C GLU A 174 -10.18 3.54 7.16
N VAL A 175 -9.78 4.80 7.03
CA VAL A 175 -8.43 5.19 6.59
C VAL A 175 -7.64 5.66 7.80
N LYS A 176 -6.52 5.00 8.05
CA LYS A 176 -5.55 5.39 9.07
C LYS A 176 -4.40 6.13 8.43
N ILE A 177 -4.09 7.32 8.94
CA ILE A 177 -2.89 8.06 8.54
C ILE A 177 -1.74 7.61 9.41
N LEU A 178 -0.64 7.19 8.79
CA LEU A 178 0.58 6.78 9.46
C LEU A 178 1.64 7.86 9.25
N THR A 179 2.29 8.28 10.34
CA THR A 179 3.51 9.12 10.28
C THR A 179 4.74 8.26 10.56
N LEU A 180 5.77 8.44 9.76
CA LEU A 180 7.02 7.70 9.80
C LEU A 180 8.12 8.50 10.48
N ASN A 181 8.94 7.81 11.24
CA ASN A 181 10.24 8.27 11.70
C ASN A 181 11.28 7.25 11.24
N ILE A 182 12.01 7.59 10.17
CA ILE A 182 12.93 6.70 9.47
C ILE A 182 14.33 7.31 9.48
N THR A 183 15.32 6.53 9.91
CA THR A 183 16.74 6.91 9.81
C THR A 183 17.57 5.70 9.44
N GLY A 184 18.60 5.88 8.61
CA GLY A 184 19.58 4.84 8.31
C GLY A 184 19.16 3.84 7.22
N PHE A 185 18.01 4.03 6.57
CA PHE A 185 17.56 3.22 5.44
C PHE A 185 17.53 4.04 4.15
N ASP A 186 17.91 3.43 3.02
CA ASP A 186 17.81 4.04 1.69
C ASP A 186 16.39 3.92 1.11
N TRP A 187 15.68 2.86 1.50
CA TRP A 187 14.29 2.61 1.13
C TRP A 187 13.61 1.73 2.18
N VAL A 188 12.28 1.83 2.24
CA VAL A 188 11.42 0.98 3.06
C VAL A 188 10.14 0.69 2.27
N HIS A 189 9.81 -0.58 2.06
CA HIS A 189 8.57 -1.01 1.41
C HIS A 189 7.53 -1.39 2.46
N PHE A 190 6.28 -0.99 2.28
CA PHE A 190 5.22 -1.14 3.25
C PHE A 190 4.03 -1.94 2.71
N ASP A 191 3.72 -3.00 3.45
CA ASP A 191 2.54 -3.84 3.29
C ASP A 191 1.70 -3.83 4.56
N VAL A 192 0.46 -4.30 4.46
CA VAL A 192 -0.47 -4.46 5.57
C VAL A 192 -1.19 -5.80 5.47
N MET A 193 -1.29 -6.50 6.58
CA MET A 193 -2.13 -7.68 6.73
C MET A 193 -3.09 -7.55 7.92
N ALA A 194 -4.22 -8.24 7.83
CA ALA A 194 -5.21 -8.35 8.89
C ALA A 194 -5.88 -9.73 8.89
N LEU A 195 -6.58 -10.04 9.98
CA LEU A 195 -7.59 -11.07 10.04
C LEU A 195 -8.94 -10.46 9.66
N GLU A 196 -9.55 -10.98 8.61
CA GLU A 196 -10.93 -10.68 8.20
C GLU A 196 -11.86 -11.72 8.84
N THR A 197 -12.69 -11.28 9.76
CA THR A 197 -13.58 -12.15 10.54
C THR A 197 -15.03 -11.99 10.10
N TYR A 198 -15.69 -13.12 9.86
CA TYR A 198 -17.12 -13.27 9.63
C TYR A 198 -17.76 -13.95 10.84
N SER A 199 -19.09 -14.04 10.87
CA SER A 199 -19.81 -14.70 11.98
C SER A 199 -19.40 -16.16 12.24
N ASN A 200 -18.86 -16.85 11.24
CA ASN A 200 -18.60 -18.29 11.26
C ASN A 200 -17.19 -18.66 10.79
N ASP A 201 -16.36 -17.68 10.41
CA ASP A 201 -15.04 -17.93 9.84
C ASP A 201 -14.10 -16.76 10.07
N THR A 202 -12.79 -17.02 10.03
CA THR A 202 -11.74 -16.00 10.06
C THR A 202 -10.67 -16.41 9.09
N LYS A 203 -10.21 -15.47 8.26
CA LYS A 203 -9.13 -15.71 7.30
C LYS A 203 -8.13 -14.57 7.33
N LYS A 204 -6.89 -14.86 6.91
CA LYS A 204 -5.87 -13.83 6.70
C LYS A 204 -6.15 -13.07 5.39
N VAL A 205 -5.96 -11.76 5.40
CA VAL A 205 -6.05 -10.89 4.23
C VAL A 205 -4.86 -9.92 4.23
N GLY A 206 -4.42 -9.50 3.04
CA GLY A 206 -3.33 -8.56 2.83
C GLY A 206 -3.76 -7.47 1.86
N ASN A 207 -3.02 -6.36 1.79
CA ASN A 207 -3.11 -5.53 0.59
C ASN A 207 -2.72 -6.39 -0.63
N PRO A 208 -3.33 -6.17 -1.79
CA PRO A 208 -2.88 -6.84 -3.01
C PRO A 208 -1.39 -6.53 -3.17
N GLY A 209 -0.62 -7.53 -3.58
CA GLY A 209 0.83 -7.42 -3.78
C GLY A 209 1.26 -6.56 -4.97
N SER A 210 0.56 -5.46 -5.20
CA SER A 210 0.74 -4.49 -6.27
C SER A 210 -0.05 -3.20 -5.96
N HIS A 211 -0.25 -2.87 -4.67
CA HIS A 211 -0.96 -1.68 -4.19
C HIS A 211 -0.39 -1.29 -2.82
N ASP A 212 0.92 -1.25 -2.78
CA ASP A 212 1.80 -1.04 -1.64
C ASP A 212 2.46 0.34 -1.73
N VAL A 213 3.26 0.68 -0.72
CA VAL A 213 4.00 1.95 -0.67
C VAL A 213 5.49 1.70 -0.47
N THR A 214 6.32 2.28 -1.32
CA THR A 214 7.77 2.31 -1.10
C THR A 214 8.21 3.74 -0.77
N TRP A 215 8.71 3.92 0.45
CA TRP A 215 9.45 5.10 0.84
C TRP A 215 10.89 5.01 0.32
N LYS A 216 11.42 6.09 -0.27
CA LYS A 216 12.82 6.21 -0.70
C LYS A 216 13.44 7.46 -0.11
N TYR A 217 14.66 7.33 0.38
CA TYR A 217 15.45 8.48 0.81
C TYR A 217 15.82 9.33 -0.42
N ASP A 218 15.45 10.62 -0.39
CA ASP A 218 15.71 11.55 -1.50
C ASP A 218 16.92 12.48 -1.25
N GLY A 219 17.64 12.30 -0.13
CA GLY A 219 18.77 13.16 0.23
C GLY A 219 18.39 14.45 0.96
N THR A 220 17.09 14.74 1.13
CA THR A 220 16.59 15.92 1.85
C THR A 220 15.84 15.51 3.11
N VAL A 221 16.18 16.14 4.24
CA VAL A 221 15.39 16.03 5.48
C VAL A 221 14.10 16.81 5.24
N VAL A 222 13.04 16.13 4.81
CA VAL A 222 11.76 16.77 4.51
C VAL A 222 11.12 17.20 5.83
N SER A 223 11.17 18.51 6.12
CA SER A 223 10.31 19.11 7.14
C SER A 223 8.88 19.09 6.58
N THR A 224 7.91 18.74 7.42
CA THR A 224 6.48 18.64 7.10
C THR A 224 6.01 19.66 6.05
N GLY A 225 5.72 19.20 4.82
CA GLY A 225 4.97 19.98 3.83
C GLY A 225 5.55 20.13 2.41
N ASP A 226 6.69 19.52 2.08
CA ASP A 226 7.25 19.68 0.73
C ASP A 226 6.76 18.62 -0.28
N PRO A 227 6.50 19.01 -1.55
CA PRO A 227 5.83 18.18 -2.54
C PRO A 227 6.67 16.98 -2.96
N VAL A 228 5.95 15.87 -3.17
CA VAL A 228 6.44 14.59 -3.71
C VAL A 228 7.34 14.84 -4.94
N PRO A 229 8.50 14.18 -5.08
CA PRO A 229 9.34 14.31 -6.27
C PRO A 229 8.55 13.91 -7.51
N GLU A 230 8.31 14.86 -8.43
CA GLU A 230 7.59 14.61 -9.67
C GLU A 230 8.34 13.55 -10.51
N PRO A 231 7.79 12.34 -10.71
CA PRO A 231 8.39 11.39 -11.63
C PRO A 231 8.02 11.83 -13.05
N GLY A 232 8.93 12.53 -13.75
CA GLY A 232 8.86 12.67 -15.21
C GLY A 232 9.13 14.05 -15.78
N THR A 233 9.18 15.12 -15.00
CA THR A 233 9.24 16.50 -15.52
C THR A 233 10.55 16.80 -16.24
N ILE A 234 11.68 16.26 -15.75
CA ILE A 234 12.98 16.38 -16.43
C ILE A 234 13.00 15.61 -17.76
N ILE A 235 12.35 14.45 -17.84
CA ILE A 235 12.26 13.66 -19.07
C ILE A 235 11.36 14.38 -20.08
N LEU A 236 10.24 14.95 -19.64
CA LEU A 236 9.31 15.68 -20.51
C LEU A 236 9.92 16.98 -21.05
N VAL A 237 10.70 17.69 -20.23
CA VAL A 237 11.50 18.84 -20.68
C VAL A 237 12.55 18.39 -21.70
N GLY A 238 13.23 17.27 -21.46
CA GLY A 238 14.18 16.69 -22.40
C GLY A 238 13.56 16.34 -23.76
N VAL A 239 12.40 15.66 -23.76
CA VAL A 239 11.66 15.31 -24.98
C VAL A 239 11.11 16.56 -25.68
N GLY A 240 10.63 17.54 -24.92
CA GLY A 240 10.15 18.82 -25.46
C GLY A 240 11.24 19.61 -26.18
N LEU A 241 12.44 19.68 -25.61
CA LEU A 241 13.58 20.37 -26.23
C LEU A 241 14.07 19.67 -27.50
N VAL A 242 14.09 18.33 -27.51
CA VAL A 242 14.40 17.54 -28.72
C VAL A 242 13.35 17.78 -29.81
N GLY A 243 12.06 17.82 -29.43
CA GLY A 243 10.96 18.13 -30.34
C GLY A 243 11.08 19.50 -31.00
N VAL A 244 11.41 20.54 -30.22
CA VAL A 244 11.61 21.91 -30.73
C VAL A 244 12.83 21.99 -31.66
N ALA A 245 13.92 21.30 -31.33
CA ALA A 245 15.11 21.25 -32.17
C ALA A 245 14.85 20.59 -33.54
N VAL A 246 14.09 19.48 -33.56
CA VAL A 246 13.69 18.80 -34.80
C VAL A 246 12.72 19.64 -35.62
N TYR A 247 11.77 20.32 -34.97
CA TYR A 247 10.83 21.21 -35.65
C TYR A 247 11.52 22.39 -36.33
N ARG A 248 12.46 23.06 -35.65
CA ARG A 248 13.26 24.16 -36.24
C ARG A 248 14.11 23.70 -37.42
N ARG A 249 14.66 22.48 -37.39
CA ARG A 249 15.43 21.92 -38.51
C ARG A 249 14.57 21.65 -39.76
N ARG A 250 13.26 21.45 -39.61
CA ARG A 250 12.32 21.26 -40.73
C ARG A 250 11.82 22.57 -41.34
N GLN A 251 11.74 23.64 -40.55
CA GLN A 251 11.33 24.98 -40.98
C GLN A 251 12.49 25.80 -41.61
N GLY A 252 13.74 25.41 -41.35
CA GLY A 252 14.94 26.02 -41.94
C GLY A 252 15.38 25.44 -43.29
N LYS A 253 14.46 24.79 -44.03
CA LYS A 253 14.62 24.36 -45.41
C LYS A 253 13.56 25.00 -46.28
#